data_AF-A0A8B8NAL5-F1
#
_entry.id   AF-A0A8B8NAL5-F1
#
_cell.length_a   1.000
_cell.length_b   1.000
_cell.length_c   1.000
_cell.angle_alpha   90.00
_cell.angle_beta   90.00
_cell.angle_gamma   90.00
#
_symmetry.space_group_name_H-M   'P 1'
#
loop_
_entity.id
_entity.type
_entity.pdbx_description
1 polymer ?
#
loop_
_entity_poly.entity_id
_entity_poly.type
_entity_poly.pdbx_seq_one_letter_code
_entity_poly.pdbx_strand_id
1 'polypeptide(L)'
;MAASSNLRRYYHAFMSFRGTDVRNNFLGHLYTALDQKGIHSFLDSEELRKGEQISLTLMKVIEESHVAIIVFSKDYASSTWCLEELAKIMECKEQRDLKVFPVFYKVQPREVRTPRESYKEPMLKHEFKFGKDSEEVKRWKKALLEAGGLSGWDFQ
;
A
#
# COMPACT_ATOMS: atom_id res chain seq x y z
N MET A 1 18.13 12.42 33.29
CA MET A 1 17.19 11.37 32.87
C MET A 1 16.52 11.86 31.60
N ALA A 2 16.83 11.27 30.45
CA ALA A 2 16.22 11.67 29.20
C ALA A 2 14.76 11.20 29.20
N ALA A 3 13.81 12.13 29.08
CA ALA A 3 12.42 11.80 28.87
C ALA A 3 12.32 11.05 27.54
N SER A 4 12.03 9.75 27.61
CA SER A 4 11.58 8.99 26.45
C SER A 4 10.32 9.67 25.95
N SER A 5 10.42 10.40 24.84
CA SER A 5 9.25 10.89 24.12
C SER A 5 8.51 9.66 23.61
N ASN A 6 7.58 9.15 24.40
CA ASN A 6 6.53 8.25 23.93
C ASN A 6 5.69 9.06 22.94
N LEU A 7 6.16 9.18 21.69
CA LEU A 7 5.32 9.50 20.56
C LEU A 7 4.30 8.37 20.52
N ARG A 8 3.14 8.64 21.10
CA ARG A 8 1.98 7.77 21.08
C ARG A 8 1.70 7.53 19.60
N ARG A 9 2.07 6.36 19.07
CA ARG A 9 1.83 5.94 17.68
C ARG A 9 0.35 6.18 17.41
N TYR A 10 0.03 7.22 16.65
CA TYR A 10 -1.33 7.72 16.52
C TYR A 10 -2.21 6.75 15.71
N TYR A 11 -1.58 5.96 14.82
CA TYR A 11 -2.24 4.95 14.02
C TYR A 11 -1.72 3.55 14.36
N HIS A 12 -2.66 2.60 14.45
CA HIS A 12 -2.36 1.17 14.58
C HIS A 12 -2.08 0.55 13.21
N ALA A 13 -2.86 0.93 12.20
CA ALA A 13 -2.80 0.38 10.85
C ALA A 13 -2.61 1.46 9.79
N PHE A 14 -1.83 1.14 8.76
CA PHE A 14 -1.77 1.88 7.50
C PHE A 14 -2.62 1.16 6.46
N MET A 15 -3.47 1.87 5.72
CA MET A 15 -4.27 1.28 4.65
C MET A 15 -3.89 1.89 3.29
N SER A 16 -3.19 1.12 2.45
CA SER A 16 -2.87 1.49 1.07
C SER A 16 -3.92 0.95 0.12
N PHE A 17 -4.48 1.81 -0.72
CA PHE A 17 -5.51 1.43 -1.69
C PHE A 17 -5.60 2.41 -2.85
N ARG A 18 -6.14 1.94 -3.97
CA ARG A 18 -6.50 2.81 -5.09
C ARG A 18 -7.89 3.41 -4.87
N GLY A 19 -7.94 4.70 -4.56
CA GLY A 19 -9.19 5.40 -4.21
C GLY A 19 -10.31 5.22 -5.22
N THR A 20 -10.01 5.27 -6.52
CA THR A 20 -10.99 5.12 -7.60
C THR A 20 -11.71 3.77 -7.62
N ASP A 21 -11.15 2.73 -6.99
CA ASP A 21 -11.57 1.35 -7.20
C ASP A 21 -12.45 0.82 -6.05
N VAL A 22 -12.23 1.34 -4.83
CA VAL A 22 -12.74 0.72 -3.59
C VAL A 22 -13.58 1.65 -2.71
N ARG A 23 -13.73 2.93 -3.08
CA ARG A 23 -14.18 3.99 -2.17
C ARG A 23 -15.60 3.85 -1.64
N ASN A 24 -16.56 3.29 -2.38
CA ASN A 24 -17.96 3.48 -2.01
C ASN A 24 -18.55 2.37 -1.13
N ASN A 25 -18.06 1.12 -1.17
CA ASN A 25 -18.63 0.03 -0.37
C ASN A 25 -17.57 -0.74 0.43
N PHE A 26 -16.63 -1.42 -0.24
CA PHE A 26 -15.69 -2.33 0.43
C PHE A 26 -14.79 -1.63 1.46
N LEU A 27 -14.12 -0.55 1.05
CA LEU A 27 -13.19 0.15 1.92
C LEU A 27 -13.90 0.79 3.12
N GLY A 28 -15.09 1.34 2.91
CA GLY A 28 -15.91 1.91 3.98
C GLY A 28 -16.25 0.87 5.04
N HIS A 29 -16.73 -0.31 4.63
CA HIS A 29 -17.02 -1.41 5.56
C HIS A 29 -15.77 -1.91 6.30
N LEU A 30 -14.66 -2.07 5.59
CA LEU A 30 -13.39 -2.48 6.20
C LEU A 30 -12.92 -1.47 7.25
N TYR A 31 -12.93 -0.18 6.90
CA TYR A 31 -12.54 0.89 7.82
C TYR A 31 -13.46 0.95 9.04
N THR A 32 -14.78 0.90 8.86
CA THR A 32 -15.74 0.88 9.96
C THR A 32 -15.55 -0.34 10.87
N ALA A 33 -15.29 -1.51 10.31
CA ALA A 33 -15.04 -2.72 11.11
C ALA A 33 -13.75 -2.62 11.94
N LEU A 34 -12.68 -2.03 11.38
CA LEU A 34 -11.43 -1.77 12.10
C LEU A 34 -11.65 -0.77 13.24
N ASP A 35 -12.35 0.33 12.97
CA ASP A 35 -12.65 1.36 13.97
C ASP A 35 -13.51 0.82 15.12
N GLN A 36 -14.54 0.02 14.83
CA GLN A 36 -15.35 -0.67 15.83
C GLN A 36 -14.55 -1.65 16.70
N LYS A 37 -13.38 -2.10 16.24
CA LYS A 37 -12.44 -2.93 17.01
C LYS A 37 -11.33 -2.11 17.69
N GLY A 38 -11.40 -0.78 17.63
CA GLY A 38 -10.39 0.12 18.21
C GLY A 38 -9.09 0.20 17.39
N ILE A 39 -9.10 -0.27 16.14
CA ILE A 39 -7.94 -0.22 15.26
C ILE A 39 -7.96 1.08 14.47
N HIS A 40 -7.42 2.15 15.07
CA HIS A 40 -7.19 3.42 14.41
C HIS A 40 -6.32 3.24 13.16
N SER A 41 -6.91 3.51 12.00
CA SER A 41 -6.30 3.24 10.71
C SER A 41 -6.07 4.55 9.95
N PHE A 42 -4.87 4.75 9.39
CA PHE A 42 -4.63 5.82 8.44
C PHE A 42 -5.11 5.39 7.06
N LEU A 43 -6.12 6.09 6.55
CA LEU A 43 -6.65 5.85 5.21
C LEU A 43 -5.84 6.63 4.19
N ASP A 44 -5.08 5.90 3.41
CA ASP A 44 -4.36 6.47 2.31
C ASP A 44 -5.19 6.55 1.03
N SER A 45 -5.84 7.69 0.79
CA SER A 45 -6.47 7.93 -0.50
C SER A 45 -5.68 8.95 -1.33
N GLU A 46 -5.33 8.56 -2.55
CA GLU A 46 -4.60 9.43 -3.49
C GLU A 46 -5.33 10.75 -3.80
N GLU A 47 -6.67 10.78 -3.80
CA GLU A 47 -7.40 12.02 -4.11
C GLU A 47 -7.38 13.06 -2.98
N LEU A 48 -6.97 12.66 -1.76
CA LEU A 48 -6.78 13.60 -0.64
C LEU A 48 -5.40 14.27 -0.67
N ARG A 49 -4.55 13.95 -1.67
CA ARG A 49 -3.17 14.42 -1.75
C ARG A 49 -3.00 15.58 -2.72
N LYS A 50 -2.83 16.78 -2.18
CA LYS A 50 -2.32 17.95 -2.90
C LYS A 50 -0.99 18.41 -2.27
N GLY A 51 0.15 18.08 -2.90
CA GLY A 51 1.48 18.65 -2.58
C GLY A 51 2.54 17.68 -2.03
N GLU A 52 3.83 18.08 -2.11
CA GLU A 52 5.00 17.28 -1.73
C GLU A 52 5.14 17.03 -0.22
N GLN A 53 4.74 17.98 0.64
CA GLN A 53 4.84 17.83 2.11
C GLN A 53 3.98 16.68 2.65
N ILE A 54 2.91 16.32 1.94
CA ILE A 54 2.04 15.19 2.27
C ILE A 54 2.78 13.87 2.08
N SER A 55 3.73 13.80 1.14
CA SER A 55 4.54 12.61 0.87
C SER A 55 5.42 12.20 2.04
N LEU A 56 6.22 13.13 2.56
CA LEU A 56 7.14 12.83 3.66
C LEU A 56 6.41 12.48 4.95
N THR A 57 5.28 13.13 5.19
CA THR A 57 4.43 12.84 6.35
C THR A 57 3.86 11.43 6.25
N LEU A 58 3.42 11.03 5.05
CA LEU A 58 2.89 9.69 4.85
C LEU A 58 3.93 8.60 5.08
N MET A 59 5.13 8.77 4.53
CA MET A 59 6.18 7.76 4.65
C MET A 59 6.55 7.54 6.14
N LYS A 60 6.49 8.60 6.96
CA LYS A 60 6.61 8.48 8.42
C LYS A 60 5.46 7.71 9.05
N VAL A 61 4.22 7.94 8.61
CA VAL A 61 3.05 7.20 9.12
C VAL A 61 3.19 5.69 8.82
N ILE A 62 3.70 5.31 7.65
CA ILE A 62 4.00 3.90 7.33
C ILE A 62 5.04 3.34 8.32
N GLU A 63 6.11 4.09 8.56
CA GLU A 63 7.18 3.67 9.49
C GLU A 63 6.72 3.56 10.95
N GLU A 64 5.74 4.36 11.35
CA GLU A 64 5.20 4.38 12.72
C GLU A 64 4.04 3.40 12.95
N SER A 65 3.49 2.82 11.87
CA SER A 65 2.38 1.87 11.93
C SER A 65 2.85 0.47 12.39
N HIS A 66 1.96 -0.29 13.02
CA HIS A 66 2.24 -1.68 13.42
C HIS A 66 1.89 -2.69 12.33
N VAL A 67 0.85 -2.36 11.56
CA VAL A 67 0.36 -3.19 10.47
C VAL A 67 0.12 -2.33 9.24
N ALA A 68 0.31 -2.90 8.06
CA ALA A 68 -0.11 -2.32 6.79
C ALA A 68 -1.09 -3.28 6.11
N ILE A 69 -2.25 -2.76 5.73
CA ILE A 69 -3.26 -3.45 4.93
C ILE A 69 -3.16 -2.89 3.51
N ILE A 70 -2.87 -3.75 2.55
CA ILE A 70 -2.74 -3.35 1.13
C ILE A 70 -3.94 -3.90 0.39
N VAL A 71 -4.80 -3.02 -0.12
CA VAL A 71 -5.95 -3.43 -0.94
C VAL A 71 -5.55 -3.35 -2.41
N PHE A 72 -5.08 -4.48 -2.94
CA PHE A 72 -4.82 -4.65 -4.36
C PHE A 72 -6.15 -4.68 -5.10
N SER A 73 -6.32 -3.74 -6.03
CA SER A 73 -7.45 -3.64 -6.93
C SER A 73 -6.97 -3.54 -8.37
N LYS A 74 -7.91 -3.56 -9.32
CA LYS A 74 -7.63 -3.60 -10.76
C LYS A 74 -6.68 -2.48 -11.23
N ASP A 75 -6.89 -1.25 -10.76
CA ASP A 75 -6.12 -0.10 -11.21
C ASP A 75 -5.03 0.33 -10.21
N TYR A 76 -4.72 -0.50 -9.20
CA TYR A 76 -3.69 -0.18 -8.20
C TYR A 76 -2.32 0.11 -8.84
N ALA A 77 -1.86 -0.75 -9.74
CA ALA A 77 -0.57 -0.56 -10.44
C ALA A 77 -0.57 0.60 -11.44
N SER A 78 -1.73 1.19 -11.77
CA SER A 78 -1.80 2.38 -12.61
C SER A 78 -1.23 3.61 -11.92
N SER A 79 -1.24 3.63 -10.59
CA SER A 79 -0.67 4.72 -9.84
C SER A 79 0.78 4.48 -9.47
N THR A 80 1.67 5.37 -9.93
CA THR A 80 3.04 5.42 -9.42
C THR A 80 3.06 5.57 -7.90
N TRP A 81 2.05 6.23 -7.35
CA TRP A 81 2.02 6.54 -5.94
C TRP A 81 1.63 5.33 -5.08
N CYS A 82 0.59 4.57 -5.45
CA CYS A 82 0.32 3.26 -4.84
C CYS A 82 1.56 2.34 -4.90
N LEU A 83 2.32 2.38 -6.01
CA LEU A 83 3.55 1.59 -6.14
C LEU A 83 4.69 2.09 -5.22
N GLU A 84 4.78 3.40 -5.00
CA GLU A 84 5.70 4.01 -4.03
C GLU A 84 5.37 3.60 -2.59
N GLU A 85 4.09 3.69 -2.20
CA GLU A 85 3.59 3.22 -0.90
C GLU A 85 3.91 1.75 -0.69
N LEU A 86 3.56 0.91 -1.68
CA LEU A 86 3.82 -0.53 -1.65
C LEU A 86 5.31 -0.81 -1.41
N ALA A 87 6.18 -0.14 -2.17
CA ALA A 87 7.61 -0.30 -2.00
C ALA A 87 8.10 0.14 -0.61
N LYS A 88 7.58 1.25 -0.06
CA LYS A 88 7.93 1.68 1.30
C LYS A 88 7.42 0.71 2.37
N ILE A 89 6.20 0.19 2.22
CA ILE A 89 5.62 -0.80 3.12
C ILE A 89 6.49 -2.06 3.17
N MET A 90 6.90 -2.56 1.99
CA MET A 90 7.74 -3.76 1.92
C MET A 90 9.15 -3.52 2.48
N GLU A 91 9.72 -2.33 2.29
CA GLU A 91 10.95 -1.92 2.98
C GLU A 91 10.78 -1.94 4.51
N CYS A 92 9.69 -1.35 5.03
CA CYS A 92 9.42 -1.31 6.47
C CYS A 92 9.12 -2.70 7.05
N LYS A 93 8.54 -3.59 6.25
CA LYS A 93 8.35 -5.00 6.61
C LYS A 93 9.69 -5.69 6.87
N GLU A 94 10.69 -5.43 6.03
CA GLU A 94 12.03 -6.00 6.18
C GLU A 94 12.81 -5.35 7.35
N GLN A 95 12.71 -4.03 7.50
CA GLN A 95 13.59 -3.27 8.40
C GLN A 95 13.00 -2.95 9.79
N ARG A 96 11.66 -2.97 9.94
CA ARG A 96 10.97 -2.40 11.12
C ARG A 96 9.88 -3.30 11.71
N ASP A 97 9.86 -4.58 11.35
CA ASP A 97 8.86 -5.57 11.83
C ASP A 97 7.40 -5.17 11.55
N LEU A 98 7.18 -4.40 10.47
CA LEU A 98 5.83 -4.04 10.02
C LEU A 98 5.11 -5.30 9.50
N LYS A 99 3.96 -5.64 10.07
CA LYS A 99 3.16 -6.77 9.57
C LYS A 99 2.35 -6.33 8.36
N VAL A 100 2.40 -7.11 7.28
CA VAL A 100 1.73 -6.77 6.02
C VAL A 100 0.61 -7.76 5.73
N PHE A 101 -0.57 -7.23 5.44
CA PHE A 101 -1.81 -7.96 5.19
C PHE A 101 -2.37 -7.58 3.81
N PRO A 102 -2.07 -8.36 2.76
CA PRO A 102 -2.64 -8.10 1.44
C PRO A 102 -4.11 -8.55 1.36
N VAL A 103 -4.91 -7.72 0.71
CA VAL A 103 -6.30 -7.96 0.36
C VAL A 103 -6.38 -7.84 -1.16
N PHE A 104 -6.79 -8.92 -1.82
CA PHE A 104 -6.93 -9.00 -3.27
C PHE A 104 -8.39 -8.77 -3.63
N TYR A 105 -8.75 -7.54 -4.00
CA TYR A 105 -10.10 -7.14 -4.34
C TYR A 105 -10.30 -7.13 -5.85
N LYS A 106 -11.06 -8.12 -6.35
CA LYS A 106 -11.37 -8.33 -7.78
C LYS A 106 -10.15 -8.49 -8.67
N VAL A 107 -9.07 -8.98 -8.09
CA VAL A 107 -7.79 -9.29 -8.73
C VAL A 107 -7.24 -10.55 -8.13
N GLN A 108 -6.44 -11.31 -8.88
CA GLN A 108 -5.87 -12.54 -8.36
C GLN A 108 -4.47 -12.29 -7.79
N PRO A 109 -4.02 -13.00 -6.73
CA PRO A 109 -2.67 -12.84 -6.21
C PRO A 109 -1.57 -13.05 -7.26
N ARG A 110 -1.78 -13.99 -8.20
CA ARG A 110 -0.86 -14.25 -9.33
C ARG A 110 -0.75 -13.07 -10.29
N GLU A 111 -1.81 -12.27 -10.37
CA GLU A 111 -1.90 -11.07 -11.19
C GLU A 111 -0.97 -9.98 -10.68
N VAL A 112 -0.99 -9.79 -9.37
CA VAL A 112 -0.13 -8.85 -8.62
C VAL A 112 1.31 -9.33 -8.62
N ARG A 113 1.54 -10.58 -8.19
CA ARG A 113 2.89 -11.16 -7.99
C ARG A 113 3.73 -11.15 -9.26
N THR A 114 3.09 -11.40 -10.40
CA THR A 114 3.74 -11.32 -11.70
C THR A 114 2.83 -10.51 -12.59
N PRO A 115 3.09 -9.20 -12.73
CA PRO A 115 2.21 -8.27 -13.44
C PRO A 115 1.73 -8.85 -14.76
N ARG A 116 0.44 -9.19 -14.78
CA ARG A 116 -0.30 -9.73 -15.92
C ARG A 116 -1.70 -9.12 -15.88
N GLU A 117 -2.53 -9.45 -16.87
CA GLU A 117 -3.92 -8.98 -16.92
C GLU A 117 -4.00 -7.45 -16.69
N SER A 118 -4.72 -6.97 -15.65
CA SER A 118 -4.85 -5.54 -15.39
C SER A 118 -3.56 -4.85 -14.91
N TYR A 119 -2.59 -5.59 -14.38
CA TYR A 119 -1.31 -5.05 -13.92
C TYR A 119 -0.26 -4.92 -15.04
N LYS A 120 -0.46 -5.62 -16.17
CA LYS A 120 0.52 -5.68 -17.26
C LYS A 120 0.74 -4.31 -17.93
N GLU A 121 -0.33 -3.75 -18.47
CA GLU A 121 -0.28 -2.50 -19.24
C GLU A 121 0.21 -1.31 -18.38
N PRO A 122 -0.25 -1.13 -17.13
CA PRO A 122 0.32 -0.14 -16.22
C PRO A 122 1.83 -0.28 -16.02
N MET A 123 2.32 -1.50 -15.75
CA MET A 123 3.75 -1.71 -15.51
C MET A 123 4.59 -1.46 -16.78
N LEU A 124 4.09 -1.82 -17.97
CA LEU A 124 4.75 -1.48 -19.22
C LEU A 124 4.82 0.04 -19.47
N LYS A 125 3.75 0.77 -19.14
CA LYS A 125 3.74 2.24 -19.22
C LYS A 125 4.77 2.86 -18.29
N HIS A 126 4.91 2.34 -17.07
CA HIS A 126 5.93 2.78 -16.12
C HIS A 126 7.35 2.47 -16.62
N GLU A 127 7.59 1.26 -17.14
CA GLU A 127 8.86 0.90 -17.78
C GLU A 127 9.22 1.83 -18.94
N PHE A 128 8.24 2.20 -19.78
CA PHE A 128 8.46 3.13 -20.89
C PHE A 128 8.78 4.54 -20.38
N LYS A 129 8.09 5.00 -19.34
CA LYS A 129 8.21 6.37 -18.81
C LYS A 129 9.49 6.59 -18.01
N PHE A 130 9.84 5.65 -17.13
CA PHE A 130 10.97 5.79 -16.19
C PHE A 130 12.23 5.04 -16.65
N GLY A 131 12.08 4.14 -17.62
CA GLY A 131 13.13 3.22 -18.05
C GLY A 131 12.98 1.85 -17.41
N LYS A 132 13.08 0.79 -18.23
CA LYS A 132 12.93 -0.60 -17.78
C LYS A 132 13.91 -0.99 -16.67
N ASP A 133 15.10 -0.39 -16.71
CA ASP A 133 16.20 -0.65 -15.78
C ASP A 133 16.33 0.43 -14.69
N SER A 134 15.36 1.34 -14.58
CA SER A 134 15.33 2.33 -13.50
C SER A 134 15.19 1.63 -12.13
N GLU A 135 15.80 2.23 -11.12
CA GLU A 135 15.75 1.70 -9.76
C GLU A 135 14.32 1.75 -9.18
N GLU A 136 13.53 2.76 -9.56
CA GLU A 136 12.11 2.87 -9.19
C GLU A 136 11.31 1.68 -9.71
N VAL A 137 11.39 1.39 -11.02
CA VAL A 137 10.63 0.31 -11.66
C VAL A 137 11.04 -1.06 -11.10
N LYS A 138 12.34 -1.28 -10.89
CA LYS A 138 12.85 -2.51 -10.25
C LYS A 138 12.29 -2.68 -8.84
N ARG A 139 12.29 -1.60 -8.04
CA ARG A 139 11.77 -1.62 -6.67
C ARG A 139 10.26 -1.90 -6.64
N TRP A 140 9.48 -1.29 -7.53
CA TRP A 140 8.04 -1.56 -7.63
C TRP A 140 7.75 -3.01 -8.02
N LYS A 141 8.48 -3.57 -8.99
CA LYS A 141 8.36 -4.99 -9.38
C LYS A 141 8.71 -5.93 -8.24
N LYS A 142 9.80 -5.66 -7.49
CA LYS A 142 10.19 -6.43 -6.31
C LYS A 142 9.06 -6.40 -5.27
N ALA A 143 8.53 -5.21 -4.98
CA ALA A 143 7.48 -5.06 -3.96
C ALA A 143 6.17 -5.76 -4.36
N LEU A 144 5.76 -5.69 -5.63
CA LEU A 144 4.61 -6.44 -6.15
C LEU A 144 4.81 -7.96 -6.07
N LEU A 145 6.00 -8.44 -6.44
CA LEU A 145 6.37 -9.86 -6.37
C LEU A 145 6.29 -10.38 -4.94
N GLU A 146 6.83 -9.64 -3.97
CA GLU A 146 6.86 -10.06 -2.58
C GLU A 146 5.50 -9.95 -1.92
N ALA A 147 4.82 -8.80 -2.05
CA ALA A 147 3.51 -8.59 -1.44
C ALA A 147 2.44 -9.51 -2.04
N GLY A 148 2.46 -9.74 -3.36
CA GLY A 148 1.58 -10.70 -4.03
C GLY A 148 1.89 -12.17 -3.70
N GLY A 149 3.03 -12.44 -3.07
CA GLY A 149 3.41 -13.77 -2.55
C GLY A 149 3.03 -13.99 -1.09
N LEU A 150 2.59 -12.97 -0.35
CA LEU A 150 2.17 -13.09 1.04
C LEU A 150 0.78 -13.72 1.13
N SER A 151 0.52 -14.43 2.24
CA SER A 151 -0.82 -14.91 2.57
C SER A 151 -1.74 -13.72 2.85
N GLY A 152 -2.93 -13.76 2.26
CA GLY A 152 -3.92 -12.68 2.36
C GLY A 152 -5.34 -13.18 2.10
N TRP A 153 -6.24 -12.24 1.83
CA TRP A 153 -7.65 -12.52 1.57
C TRP A 153 -8.01 -12.18 0.13
N ASP A 154 -8.73 -13.08 -0.50
CA ASP A 154 -9.23 -12.93 -1.86
C ASP A 154 -10.74 -12.60 -1.83
N PHE A 155 -11.12 -11.49 -2.46
CA PHE A 155 -12.49 -10.99 -2.57
C PHE A 155 -12.81 -10.69 -4.04
N GLN A 156 -13.45 -11.66 -4.72
CA GLN A 156 -13.87 -11.57 -6.12
C GLN A 156 -15.20 -10.82 -6.30
#